data_AF-A0A836WG14-F1
#
_entry.id   AF-A0A836WG14-F1
#
_cell.length_a   1.000
_cell.length_b   1.000
_cell.length_c   1.000
_cell.angle_alpha   90.00
_cell.angle_beta   90.00
_cell.angle_gamma   90.00
#
_symmetry.space_group_name_H-M   'P 1'
#
loop_
_entity.id
_entity.type
_entity.pdbx_description
1 polymer ?
#
loop_
_entity_poly.entity_id
_entity_poly.type
_entity_poly.pdbx_seq_one_letter_code
_entity_poly.pdbx_strand_id
1 'polypeptide(L)' 'MPIITHLYRYPIKGLSPEPLQRVAVQAGEMMPLDRCFALA' A
#
# COMPACT_ATOMS: atom_id res chain seq x y z
N MET A 1 -13.58 -2.41 -19.35
CA MET A 1 -13.14 -1.50 -18.27
C MET A 1 -12.29 -2.30 -17.30
N PRO A 2 -11.11 -1.81 -16.88
CA PRO A 2 -10.30 -2.52 -15.90
C PRO A 2 -10.97 -2.51 -14.52
N ILE A 3 -10.82 -3.60 -13.78
CA ILE A 3 -11.32 -3.76 -12.41
C ILE A 3 -10.14 -4.18 -11.53
N ILE A 4 -9.99 -3.55 -10.37
CA ILE A 4 -8.99 -3.93 -9.37
C ILE A 4 -9.50 -5.18 -8.65
N THR A 5 -8.77 -6.29 -8.73
CA THR A 5 -9.14 -7.56 -8.08
C THR A 5 -8.49 -7.73 -6.71
N HIS A 6 -7.34 -7.10 -6.49
CA HIS A 6 -6.61 -7.13 -5.23
C HIS A 6 -5.93 -5.79 -5.00
N LEU A 7 -5.86 -5.39 -3.72
CA LEU A 7 -5.15 -4.19 -3.29
C LEU A 7 -4.30 -4.58 -2.08
N TYR A 8 -3.05 -4.11 -2.07
CA TYR A 8 -2.07 -4.48 -1.06
C TYR A 8 -1.29 -3.25 -0.63
N ARG A 9 -0.79 -3.28 0.60
CA ARG A 9 0.15 -2.29 1.14
C ARG A 9 1.33 -2.96 1.81
N TYR A 10 2.50 -2.33 1.75
CA TYR A 10 3.74 -2.85 2.33
C TYR A 10 4.26 -1.90 3.40
N PRO A 11 3.76 -1.94 4.64
CA PRO A 11 4.18 -0.98 5.67
C PRO A 11 5.68 -1.07 5.99
N ILE A 12 6.27 -2.27 5.89
CA ILE A 12 7.69 -2.52 6.18
C ILE A 12 8.40 -2.97 4.91
N LYS A 13 9.53 -2.33 4.59
CA LYS A 13 10.37 -2.68 3.45
C LYS A 13 10.89 -4.13 3.57
N GLY A 14 10.65 -4.92 2.53
CA GLY A 14 11.17 -6.29 2.41
C GLY A 14 10.33 -7.38 3.08
N LEU A 15 9.18 -7.03 3.68
CA LEU A 15 8.25 -8.00 4.27
C LEU A 15 7.00 -8.20 3.39
N SER A 16 6.18 -9.19 3.75
CA SER A 16 4.92 -9.50 3.09
C SER A 16 3.90 -8.34 3.20
N PRO A 17 3.02 -8.17 2.20
CA PRO A 17 2.02 -7.12 2.22
C PRO A 17 0.84 -7.44 3.14
N GLU A 18 0.11 -6.39 3.53
CA GLU A 18 -1.25 -6.49 4.06
C GLU A 18 -2.27 -6.31 2.92
N PRO A 19 -3.29 -7.18 2.81
CA PRO A 19 -4.39 -6.96 1.88
C PRO A 19 -5.28 -5.82 2.36
N LEU A 20 -5.75 -5.00 1.43
CA LEU A 20 -6.68 -3.90 1.70
C LEU A 20 -7.96 -4.09 0.88
N GLN A 21 -9.09 -3.73 1.46
CA GLN A 21 -10.36 -3.63 0.74
C GLN A 21 -10.53 -2.27 0.07
N ARG A 22 -9.99 -1.21 0.69
CA ARG A 22 -10.09 0.18 0.23
C ARG A 22 -8.97 1.02 0.83
N VAL A 23 -8.56 2.06 0.12
CA VAL A 23 -7.64 3.09 0.60
C VAL A 23 -8.07 4.44 0.01
N ALA A 24 -7.93 5.51 0.79
CA ALA A 24 -8.06 6.87 0.27
C ALA A 24 -6.70 7.32 -0.26
N VAL A 25 -6.69 7.94 -1.45
CA VAL A 25 -5.48 8.52 -2.05
C VAL A 25 -5.75 9.96 -2.44
N GLN A 26 -4.69 10.76 -2.42
CA GLN A 26 -4.70 12.14 -2.86
C GLN A 26 -3.65 12.31 -3.96
N ALA A 27 -3.99 13.05 -5.01
CA ALA A 27 -3.06 13.32 -6.10
C ALA A 27 -1.83 14.06 -5.58
N GLY A 28 -0.64 13.61 -5.98
CA GLY A 28 0.64 14.16 -5.53
C GLY A 28 1.20 13.54 -4.25
N GLU A 29 0.39 12.77 -3.51
CA GLU A 29 0.82 12.11 -2.27
C GLU A 29 1.20 10.65 -2.49
N MET A 30 2.01 10.11 -1.57
CA MET A 30 2.27 8.67 -1.51
C MET A 30 1.05 7.91 -0.99
N MET A 31 0.96 6.62 -1.34
CA MET A 31 -0.06 5.74 -0.78
C MET A 31 0.12 5.68 0.75
N PRO A 32 -0.95 5.91 1.54
CA PRO A 32 -0.82 5.97 2.99
C PRO A 32 -0.22 4.69 3.58
N LEU A 33 0.89 4.84 4.31
CA LEU A 33 1.67 3.78 4.94
C LEU A 33 2.36 2.81 3.97
N ASP A 34 2.56 3.18 2.70
CA ASP A 34 3.44 2.39 1.84
C ASP A 34 4.91 2.61 2.22
N ARG A 35 5.57 1.53 2.63
CA ARG A 35 7.00 1.43 2.99
C ARG A 35 7.49 2.48 3.99
N CYS A 36 6.64 2.85 4.95
CA CYS A 36 6.98 3.85 5.95
C CYS A 36 8.00 3.36 6.99
N PHE A 37 8.26 2.05 7.06
CA PHE A 37 9.25 1.46 7.96
C PHE A 37 10.30 0.63 7.21
N ALA A 38 11.47 0.49 7.81
CA ALA A 38 12.53 -0.42 7.41
C ALA A 38 13.12 -1.12 8.64
N LEU A 39 13.64 -2.32 8.44
CA LEU A 39 14.42 -3.03 9.46
C LEU A 39 15.83 -2.42 9.51
N ALA A 40 16.44 -2.41 10.71
CA ALA A 40 17.79 -1.90 10.95
C ALA A 40 18.88 -2.84 10.45
#